data_AF-A0A968U3X2-F1
#
_entry.id   AF-A0A968U3X2-F1
#
_cell.length_a   1.000
_cell.length_b   1.000
_cell.length_c   1.000
_cell.angle_alpha   90.00
_cell.angle_beta   90.00
_cell.angle_gamma   90.00
#
_symmetry.space_group_name_H-M   'P 1'
#
loop_
_entity.id
_entity.type
_entity.pdbx_description
1 polymer ?
#
loop_
_entity_poly.entity_id
_entity_poly.type
_entity_poly.pdbx_seq_one_letter_code
_entity_poly.pdbx_strand_id
1 'polypeptide(L)'
;MGGYLPNRGKRNGAYSNGAYGVHPYILMSYTDNLESMSTLAHELGHALHSYLSNEHQTFLNAGYTIFAAEVASNFNQAMVRAYLLRENDDPAFQIGVIEEAMRNFHRYLFLMPILAQFERTIHERVEHGEALTADGLGALLVGLFNRSYGDAFAIDAERVGITWAQFVHMYMNFYVYQYASGIAAA
;
A
#
# COMPACT_ATOMS: atom_id res chain seq x y z
N MET A 1 -26.60 3.95 -5.16
CA MET A 1 -25.35 4.72 -5.29
C MET A 1 -24.97 5.21 -3.90
N GLY A 2 -23.87 4.72 -3.32
CA GLY A 2 -23.53 5.04 -1.91
C GLY A 2 -22.39 4.22 -1.29
N GLY A 3 -21.74 3.34 -2.07
CA GLY A 3 -20.69 2.44 -1.58
C GLY A 3 -19.31 3.06 -1.44
N TYR A 4 -19.07 4.30 -1.91
CA TYR A 4 -17.74 4.93 -1.93
C TYR A 4 -17.51 5.98 -0.83
N LEU A 5 -18.55 6.53 -0.18
CA LEU A 5 -18.38 7.49 0.91
C LEU A 5 -18.16 6.81 2.27
N PRO A 6 -17.48 7.45 3.24
CA PRO A 6 -17.46 6.99 4.63
C PRO A 6 -18.87 6.91 5.21
N ASN A 7 -19.17 5.87 6.00
CA ASN A 7 -20.41 5.78 6.76
C ASN A 7 -20.22 4.96 8.05
N ARG A 8 -21.15 5.10 9.00
CA ARG A 8 -21.04 4.48 10.33
C ARG A 8 -21.04 2.96 10.22
N GLY A 9 -19.97 2.33 10.70
CA GLY A 9 -19.81 0.86 10.73
C GLY A 9 -19.20 0.26 9.46
N LYS A 10 -18.89 1.07 8.44
CA LYS A 10 -18.18 0.60 7.25
C LYS A 10 -16.68 0.50 7.50
N ARG A 11 -16.07 -0.53 6.90
CA ARG A 11 -14.63 -0.74 6.90
C ARG A 11 -13.91 0.45 6.26
N ASN A 12 -12.94 1.02 6.98
CA ASN A 12 -12.06 2.05 6.45
C ASN A 12 -11.06 1.49 5.43
N GLY A 13 -10.53 2.39 4.59
CA GLY A 13 -9.59 2.05 3.51
C GLY A 13 -10.28 1.82 2.17
N ALA A 14 -9.56 1.17 1.27
CA ALA A 14 -10.03 0.77 -0.05
C ALA A 14 -9.57 -0.65 -0.39
N TYR A 15 -10.34 -1.34 -1.22
CA TYR A 15 -9.94 -2.60 -1.85
C TYR A 15 -10.83 -2.90 -3.06
N SER A 16 -10.29 -3.69 -3.99
CA SER A 16 -10.98 -4.28 -5.13
C SER A 16 -11.17 -5.78 -4.92
N ASN A 17 -12.34 -6.32 -5.27
CA ASN A 17 -12.63 -7.75 -5.20
C ASN A 17 -13.63 -8.17 -6.28
N GLY A 18 -13.67 -9.45 -6.63
CA GLY A 18 -14.56 -9.98 -7.66
C GLY A 18 -14.61 -11.50 -7.67
N ALA A 19 -15.54 -12.04 -8.46
CA ALA A 19 -15.61 -13.46 -8.78
C ALA A 19 -15.33 -13.64 -10.28
N TYR A 20 -14.79 -14.80 -10.67
CA TYR A 20 -14.53 -15.09 -12.08
C TYR A 20 -15.81 -14.96 -12.92
N GLY A 21 -15.70 -14.28 -14.06
CA GLY A 21 -16.83 -13.99 -14.95
C GLY A 21 -17.81 -12.93 -14.43
N VAL A 22 -17.52 -12.28 -13.30
CA VAL A 22 -18.30 -11.16 -12.76
C VAL A 22 -17.44 -9.89 -12.79
N HIS A 23 -18.06 -8.75 -13.04
CA HIS A 23 -17.37 -7.46 -12.98
C HIS A 23 -16.82 -7.18 -11.56
N PRO A 24 -15.64 -6.54 -11.45
CA PRO A 24 -15.02 -6.24 -10.16
C PRO A 24 -15.81 -5.19 -9.38
N TYR A 25 -15.71 -5.24 -8.06
CA TYR A 25 -16.29 -4.29 -7.12
C TYR A 25 -15.19 -3.58 -6.34
N ILE A 26 -15.32 -2.25 -6.23
CA ILE A 26 -14.42 -1.42 -5.42
C ILE A 26 -15.18 -0.92 -4.20
N LEU A 27 -14.63 -1.17 -3.02
CA LEU A 27 -15.01 -0.50 -1.79
C LEU A 27 -13.96 0.56 -1.48
N MET A 28 -14.37 1.79 -1.19
CA MET A 28 -13.45 2.81 -0.67
C MET A 28 -14.17 3.77 0.28
N SER A 29 -13.41 4.57 1.02
CA SER A 29 -13.91 5.71 1.79
C SER A 29 -13.38 7.03 1.19
N TYR A 30 -14.05 7.53 0.16
CA TYR A 30 -13.68 8.66 -0.66
C TYR A 30 -14.03 9.99 0.02
N THR A 31 -13.08 10.91 0.08
CA THR A 31 -13.23 12.22 0.74
C THR A 31 -12.96 13.41 -0.18
N ASP A 32 -13.15 13.24 -1.50
CA ASP A 32 -13.05 14.29 -2.52
C ASP A 32 -11.74 15.09 -2.48
N ASN A 33 -10.63 14.35 -2.42
CA ASN A 33 -9.29 14.90 -2.43
C ASN A 33 -8.37 14.08 -3.33
N LEU A 34 -7.18 14.62 -3.61
CA LEU A 34 -6.19 14.00 -4.49
C LEU A 34 -5.76 12.61 -3.99
N GLU A 35 -5.67 12.41 -2.67
CA GLU A 35 -5.31 11.10 -2.09
C GLU A 35 -6.40 10.04 -2.33
N SER A 36 -7.67 10.41 -2.18
CA SER A 36 -8.81 9.54 -2.46
C SER A 36 -8.91 9.22 -3.95
N MET A 37 -8.60 10.20 -4.82
CA MET A 37 -8.55 9.98 -6.26
C MET A 37 -7.41 9.03 -6.64
N SER A 38 -6.21 9.22 -6.08
CA SER A 38 -5.08 8.31 -6.30
C SER A 38 -5.38 6.90 -5.78
N THR A 39 -6.04 6.79 -4.63
CA THR A 39 -6.50 5.50 -4.08
C THR A 39 -7.53 4.84 -5.00
N LEU A 40 -8.48 5.60 -5.55
CA LEU A 40 -9.41 5.08 -6.55
C LEU A 40 -8.67 4.60 -7.81
N ALA A 41 -7.68 5.35 -8.30
CA ALA A 41 -6.85 4.93 -9.43
C ALA A 41 -6.12 3.61 -9.14
N HIS A 42 -5.61 3.43 -7.91
CA HIS A 42 -5.00 2.19 -7.45
C HIS A 42 -5.99 1.01 -7.55
N GLU A 43 -7.17 1.14 -6.96
CA GLU A 43 -8.19 0.08 -6.99
C GLU A 43 -8.74 -0.21 -8.39
N LEU A 44 -8.82 0.82 -9.24
CA LEU A 44 -9.17 0.66 -10.66
C LEU A 44 -8.12 -0.14 -11.42
N GLY A 45 -6.82 0.00 -11.07
CA GLY A 45 -5.78 -0.83 -11.64
C GLY A 45 -5.96 -2.32 -11.29
N HIS A 46 -6.30 -2.62 -10.03
CA HIS A 46 -6.66 -3.98 -9.63
C HIS A 46 -7.91 -4.49 -10.36
N ALA A 47 -8.95 -3.67 -10.44
CA ALA A 47 -10.21 -4.01 -11.11
C ALA A 47 -9.99 -4.31 -12.60
N LEU A 48 -9.21 -3.48 -13.30
CA LEU A 48 -8.89 -3.69 -14.71
C LEU A 48 -8.05 -4.96 -14.91
N HIS A 49 -7.08 -5.23 -14.04
CA HIS A 49 -6.29 -6.45 -14.08
C HIS A 49 -7.18 -7.70 -13.89
N SER A 50 -8.08 -7.69 -12.89
CA SER A 50 -9.06 -8.77 -12.70
C SER A 50 -9.96 -8.96 -13.92
N TYR A 51 -10.48 -7.88 -14.48
CA TYR A 51 -11.36 -7.93 -15.65
C TYR A 51 -10.64 -8.55 -16.85
N LEU A 52 -9.46 -8.05 -17.20
CA LEU A 52 -8.69 -8.55 -18.34
C LEU A 52 -8.23 -10.00 -18.13
N SER A 53 -7.81 -10.37 -16.92
CA SER A 53 -7.44 -11.77 -16.62
C SER A 53 -8.64 -12.70 -16.75
N ASN A 54 -9.83 -12.30 -16.28
CA ASN A 54 -11.04 -13.12 -16.43
C ASN A 54 -11.47 -13.29 -17.89
N GLU A 55 -11.36 -12.24 -18.72
CA GLU A 55 -11.73 -12.29 -20.14
C GLU A 55 -10.77 -13.14 -20.98
N HIS A 56 -9.49 -13.20 -20.59
CA HIS A 56 -8.44 -13.81 -21.41
C HIS A 56 -7.87 -15.12 -20.85
N GLN A 57 -8.20 -15.50 -19.61
CA GLN A 57 -7.73 -16.72 -18.98
C GLN A 57 -8.89 -17.61 -18.54
N THR A 58 -8.62 -18.91 -18.44
CA THR A 58 -9.57 -19.85 -17.82
C THR A 58 -9.71 -19.57 -16.33
N PHE A 59 -10.80 -20.06 -15.72
CA PHE A 59 -11.02 -19.97 -14.27
C PHE A 59 -9.79 -20.38 -13.44
N LEU A 60 -9.09 -21.43 -13.87
CA LEU A 60 -7.92 -21.96 -13.17
C LEU A 60 -6.68 -21.06 -13.27
N ASN A 61 -6.58 -20.24 -14.33
CA ASN A 61 -5.40 -19.43 -14.64
C ASN A 61 -5.61 -17.92 -14.44
N ALA A 62 -6.83 -17.47 -14.15
CA ALA A 62 -7.15 -16.05 -14.02
C ALA A 62 -6.62 -15.42 -12.70
N GLY A 63 -6.31 -16.24 -11.69
CA GLY A 63 -5.69 -15.79 -10.45
C GLY A 63 -4.22 -15.40 -10.66
N TYR A 64 -3.83 -14.24 -10.14
CA TYR A 64 -2.47 -13.72 -10.20
C TYR A 64 -1.90 -13.47 -8.81
N THR A 65 -0.57 -13.35 -8.72
CA THR A 65 0.12 -13.08 -7.45
C THR A 65 -0.15 -11.65 -6.97
N ILE A 66 -0.05 -11.41 -5.66
CA ILE A 66 -0.16 -10.06 -5.08
C ILE A 66 0.89 -9.13 -5.70
N PHE A 67 2.12 -9.60 -5.93
CA PHE A 67 3.14 -8.85 -6.67
C PHE A 67 2.60 -8.31 -8.02
N ALA A 68 2.06 -9.18 -8.88
CA ALA A 68 1.51 -8.75 -10.17
C ALA A 68 0.29 -7.83 -10.02
N ALA A 69 -0.51 -8.03 -8.96
CA ALA A 69 -1.61 -7.15 -8.61
C ALA A 69 -1.14 -5.72 -8.32
N GLU A 70 -0.09 -5.57 -7.50
CA GLU A 70 0.48 -4.29 -7.10
C GLU A 70 1.17 -3.56 -8.26
N VAL A 71 1.73 -4.28 -9.24
CA VAL A 71 2.24 -3.64 -10.48
C VAL A 71 1.12 -2.91 -11.21
N ALA A 72 -0.01 -3.58 -11.44
CA ALA A 72 -1.13 -2.99 -12.17
C ALA A 72 -1.74 -1.77 -11.45
N SER A 73 -1.89 -1.83 -10.12
CA SER A 73 -2.44 -0.72 -9.34
C SER A 73 -1.50 0.49 -9.27
N ASN A 74 -0.20 0.27 -9.05
CA ASN A 74 0.79 1.35 -9.05
C ASN A 74 0.97 1.98 -10.44
N PHE A 75 0.98 1.16 -11.50
CA PHE A 75 1.06 1.66 -12.87
C PHE A 75 -0.12 2.58 -13.19
N ASN A 76 -1.34 2.21 -12.77
CA ASN A 76 -2.51 3.04 -13.01
C ASN A 76 -2.45 4.38 -12.24
N GLN A 77 -1.91 4.39 -11.02
CA GLN A 77 -1.63 5.65 -10.31
C GLN A 77 -0.61 6.51 -11.06
N ALA A 78 0.46 5.92 -11.60
CA ALA A 78 1.47 6.64 -12.40
C ALA A 78 0.87 7.25 -13.68
N MET A 79 0.04 6.49 -14.40
CA MET A 79 -0.67 6.96 -15.59
C MET A 79 -1.59 8.15 -15.29
N VAL A 80 -2.33 8.10 -14.19
CA VAL A 80 -3.20 9.21 -13.78
C VAL A 80 -2.39 10.43 -13.38
N ARG A 81 -1.28 10.28 -12.63
CA ARG A 81 -0.38 11.40 -12.31
C ARG A 81 0.16 12.06 -13.59
N ALA A 82 0.62 11.26 -14.55
CA ALA A 82 1.15 11.75 -15.82
C ALA A 82 0.08 12.50 -16.63
N TYR A 83 -1.17 12.01 -16.62
CA TYR A 83 -2.31 12.72 -17.19
C TYR A 83 -2.54 14.07 -16.50
N LEU A 84 -2.66 14.10 -15.17
CA LEU A 84 -2.97 15.31 -14.42
C LEU A 84 -1.89 16.40 -14.58
N LEU A 85 -0.62 16.02 -14.60
CA LEU A 85 0.49 16.95 -14.83
C LEU A 85 0.50 17.53 -16.25
N ARG A 86 0.02 16.78 -17.24
CA ARG A 86 -0.03 17.23 -18.64
C ARG A 86 -1.23 18.14 -18.91
N GLU A 87 -2.37 17.85 -18.29
CA GLU A 87 -3.63 18.57 -18.56
C GLU A 87 -3.83 19.82 -17.69
N ASN A 88 -3.00 20.03 -16.66
CA ASN A 88 -3.12 21.16 -15.76
C ASN A 88 -1.76 21.81 -15.46
N ASP A 89 -1.60 23.05 -15.91
CA ASP A 89 -0.39 23.85 -15.77
C ASP A 89 -0.37 24.75 -14.53
N ASP A 90 -1.42 24.72 -13.68
CA ASP A 90 -1.41 25.47 -12.41
C ASP A 90 -0.31 24.92 -11.48
N PRO A 91 0.68 25.74 -11.09
CA PRO A 91 1.79 25.26 -10.25
C PRO A 91 1.34 24.71 -8.90
N ALA A 92 0.30 25.29 -8.29
CA ALA A 92 -0.21 24.82 -7.00
C ALA A 92 -0.82 23.42 -7.12
N PHE A 93 -1.61 23.18 -8.19
CA PHE A 93 -2.12 21.86 -8.50
C PHE A 93 -1.00 20.84 -8.77
N GLN A 94 -0.01 21.21 -9.60
CA GLN A 94 1.12 20.32 -9.91
C GLN A 94 1.94 19.93 -8.67
N ILE A 95 2.18 20.88 -7.75
CA ILE A 95 2.81 20.59 -6.45
C ILE A 95 1.99 19.56 -5.68
N GLY A 96 0.66 19.67 -5.66
CA GLY A 96 -0.21 18.68 -5.04
C GLY A 96 -0.02 17.27 -5.61
N VAL A 97 0.03 17.13 -6.95
CA VAL A 97 0.28 15.85 -7.64
C VAL A 97 1.66 15.29 -7.30
N ILE A 98 2.68 16.13 -7.29
CA ILE A 98 4.04 15.73 -6.93
C ILE A 98 4.13 15.29 -5.47
N GLU A 99 3.50 16.01 -4.55
CA GLU A 99 3.47 15.63 -3.14
C GLU A 99 2.80 14.27 -2.92
N GLU A 100 1.66 14.02 -3.59
CA GLU A 100 1.00 12.72 -3.54
C GLU A 100 1.92 11.61 -4.06
N ALA A 101 2.60 11.84 -5.19
CA ALA A 101 3.57 10.89 -5.74
C ALA A 101 4.72 10.61 -4.76
N MET A 102 5.29 11.66 -4.15
CA MET A 102 6.37 11.54 -3.18
C MET A 102 5.92 10.80 -1.91
N ARG A 103 4.69 11.06 -1.42
CA ARG A 103 4.10 10.29 -0.31
C ARG A 103 3.96 8.81 -0.68
N ASN A 104 3.55 8.49 -1.90
CA ASN A 104 3.41 7.12 -2.37
C ASN A 104 4.78 6.41 -2.49
N PHE A 105 5.78 7.07 -3.10
CA PHE A 105 7.14 6.54 -3.18
C PHE A 105 7.76 6.33 -1.81
N HIS A 106 7.61 7.30 -0.91
CA HIS A 106 8.07 7.17 0.47
C HIS A 106 7.43 5.94 1.16
N ARG A 107 6.12 5.76 1.01
CA ARG A 107 5.41 4.60 1.57
C ARG A 107 5.98 3.29 1.04
N TYR A 108 6.10 3.12 -0.27
CA TYR A 108 6.42 1.82 -0.86
C TYR A 108 7.93 1.53 -0.97
N LEU A 109 8.79 2.55 -1.06
CA LEU A 109 10.24 2.35 -1.18
C LEU A 109 10.99 2.49 0.15
N PHE A 110 10.38 3.07 1.19
CA PHE A 110 11.03 3.21 2.50
C PHE A 110 10.25 2.50 3.60
N LEU A 111 8.98 2.89 3.82
CA LEU A 111 8.20 2.34 4.93
C LEU A 111 7.95 0.83 4.78
N MET A 112 7.48 0.36 3.61
CA MET A 112 7.21 -1.08 3.41
C MET A 112 8.48 -1.95 3.53
N PRO A 113 9.65 -1.58 2.97
CA PRO A 113 10.90 -2.30 3.21
C PRO A 113 11.36 -2.33 4.67
N ILE A 114 11.14 -1.25 5.44
CA ILE A 114 11.42 -1.23 6.88
C ILE A 114 10.53 -2.25 7.61
N LEU A 115 9.24 -2.27 7.28
CA LEU A 115 8.28 -3.22 7.87
C LEU A 115 8.54 -4.67 7.45
N ALA A 116 9.01 -4.90 6.21
CA ALA A 116 9.43 -6.23 5.76
C ALA A 116 10.67 -6.73 6.53
N GLN A 117 11.63 -5.83 6.80
CA GLN A 117 12.79 -6.16 7.65
C GLN A 117 12.36 -6.47 9.09
N PHE A 118 11.42 -5.68 9.63
CA PHE A 118 10.84 -5.96 10.93
C PHE A 118 10.20 -7.35 10.98
N GLU A 119 9.33 -7.68 10.02
CA GLU A 119 8.68 -8.99 9.93
C GLU A 119 9.69 -10.13 9.85
N ARG A 120 10.73 -9.98 9.02
CA ARG A 120 11.81 -10.97 8.93
C ARG A 120 12.52 -11.15 10.27
N THR A 121 12.93 -10.07 10.92
CA THR A 121 13.68 -10.15 12.19
C THR A 121 12.85 -10.76 13.31
N ILE A 122 11.55 -10.51 13.40
CA ILE A 122 10.72 -11.14 14.43
C ILE A 122 10.58 -12.65 14.22
N HIS A 123 10.53 -13.11 12.96
CA HIS A 123 10.51 -14.54 12.65
C HIS A 123 11.84 -15.19 13.01
N GLU A 124 12.98 -14.59 12.62
CA GLU A 124 14.33 -15.07 12.97
C GLU A 124 14.52 -15.19 14.50
N ARG A 125 14.00 -14.23 15.29
CA ARG A 125 14.03 -14.30 16.76
C ARG A 125 13.26 -15.51 17.30
N VAL A 126 12.07 -15.77 16.78
CA VAL A 126 11.25 -16.93 17.18
C VAL A 126 11.96 -18.24 16.81
N GLU A 127 12.58 -18.31 15.63
CA GLU A 127 13.36 -19.47 15.19
C GLU A 127 14.56 -19.76 16.11
N HIS A 128 15.15 -18.72 16.71
CA HIS A 128 16.20 -18.85 17.72
C HIS A 128 15.69 -19.09 19.15
N GLY A 129 14.36 -19.21 19.35
CA GLY A 129 13.77 -19.42 20.68
C GLY A 129 13.72 -18.18 21.55
N GLU A 130 13.88 -16.98 20.98
CA GLU A 130 13.76 -15.71 21.69
C GLU A 130 12.29 -15.34 21.91
N ALA A 131 12.01 -14.63 23.00
CA ALA A 131 10.67 -14.13 23.30
C ALA A 131 10.36 -12.82 22.53
N LEU A 132 9.11 -12.69 22.06
CA LEU A 132 8.60 -11.45 21.49
C LEU A 132 7.78 -10.70 22.55
N THR A 133 8.36 -9.66 23.16
CA THR A 133 7.66 -8.76 24.08
C THR A 133 7.24 -7.47 23.38
N ALA A 134 6.18 -6.81 23.83
CA ALA A 134 5.72 -5.55 23.25
C ALA A 134 6.82 -4.48 23.24
N ASP A 135 7.55 -4.32 24.34
CA ASP A 135 8.69 -3.40 24.45
C ASP A 135 9.82 -3.77 23.47
N GLY A 136 10.11 -5.06 23.33
CA GLY A 136 11.14 -5.55 22.42
C GLY A 136 10.79 -5.34 20.95
N LEU A 137 9.52 -5.49 20.58
CA LEU A 137 9.00 -5.19 19.24
C LEU A 137 9.04 -3.68 18.95
N GLY A 138 8.61 -2.86 19.91
CA GLY A 138 8.67 -1.40 19.78
C GLY A 138 10.10 -0.90 19.59
N ALA A 139 11.03 -1.38 20.43
CA ALA A 139 12.45 -1.01 20.33
C ALA A 139 13.09 -1.48 19.02
N LEU A 140 12.76 -2.69 18.55
CA LEU A 140 13.22 -3.20 17.25
C LEU A 140 12.78 -2.28 16.11
N LEU A 141 11.50 -1.90 16.10
CA LEU A 141 10.95 -1.07 15.03
C LEU A 141 11.57 0.34 15.04
N VAL A 142 11.68 0.98 16.20
CA VAL A 142 12.38 2.27 16.35
C VAL A 142 13.82 2.17 15.86
N GLY A 143 14.53 1.09 16.21
CA GLY A 143 15.89 0.86 15.75
C GLY A 143 16.00 0.71 14.22
N LEU A 144 15.04 0.03 13.59
CA LEU A 144 14.99 -0.08 12.13
C LEU A 144 14.77 1.27 11.45
N PHE A 145 13.81 2.06 11.92
CA PHE A 145 13.60 3.40 11.38
C PHE A 145 14.82 4.31 11.58
N ASN A 146 15.44 4.31 12.77
CA ASN A 146 16.65 5.11 13.03
C ASN A 146 17.77 4.77 12.04
N ARG A 147 17.98 3.48 11.75
CA ARG A 147 18.97 3.05 10.76
C ARG A 147 18.64 3.50 9.34
N SER A 148 17.35 3.51 8.97
CA SER A 148 16.92 3.83 7.62
C SER A 148 16.88 5.33 7.32
N TYR A 149 16.45 6.15 8.27
CA TYR A 149 16.36 7.62 8.09
C TYR A 149 17.62 8.37 8.55
N GLY A 150 18.42 7.75 9.43
CA GLY A 150 19.62 8.37 10.00
C GLY A 150 19.33 9.64 10.80
N ASP A 151 20.36 10.45 11.01
CA ASP A 151 20.31 11.64 11.86
C ASP A 151 19.47 12.79 11.26
N ALA A 152 19.05 12.66 10.01
CA ALA A 152 18.21 13.66 9.33
C ALA A 152 16.77 13.69 9.86
N PHE A 153 16.34 12.66 10.60
CA PHE A 153 14.96 12.53 11.08
C PHE A 153 14.90 12.27 12.58
N ALA A 154 14.26 13.19 13.32
CA ALA A 154 13.98 12.98 14.73
C ALA A 154 12.82 12.00 14.90
N ILE A 155 13.12 10.80 15.41
CA ILE A 155 12.11 9.76 15.64
C ILE A 155 11.42 9.96 16.98
N ASP A 156 10.10 10.07 16.93
CA ASP A 156 9.24 9.85 18.09
C ASP A 156 9.16 8.33 18.35
N ALA A 157 9.93 7.87 19.34
CA ALA A 157 10.08 6.45 19.62
C ALA A 157 8.76 5.78 20.05
N GLU A 158 7.90 6.49 20.79
CA GLU A 158 6.62 5.95 21.24
C GLU A 158 5.68 5.77 20.05
N ARG A 159 5.56 6.81 19.22
CA ARG A 159 4.67 6.80 18.05
C ARG A 159 5.14 5.82 16.97
N VAL A 160 6.44 5.77 16.70
CA VAL A 160 6.99 4.83 15.71
C VAL A 160 6.94 3.41 16.25
N GLY A 161 7.30 3.20 17.51
CA GLY A 161 7.37 1.89 18.14
C GLY A 161 6.05 1.12 18.11
N ILE A 162 4.90 1.79 18.19
CA ILE A 162 3.58 1.12 18.16
C ILE A 162 3.07 0.78 16.75
N THR A 163 3.77 1.23 15.69
CA THR A 163 3.30 1.08 14.30
C THR A 163 3.04 -0.38 13.92
N TRP A 164 3.83 -1.34 14.44
CA TRP A 164 3.64 -2.77 14.16
C TRP A 164 2.25 -3.29 14.57
N ALA A 165 1.66 -2.72 15.62
CA ALA A 165 0.37 -3.17 16.15
C ALA A 165 -0.82 -2.54 15.38
N GLN A 166 -0.59 -1.44 14.66
CA GLN A 166 -1.63 -0.68 13.97
C GLN A 166 -1.73 -1.04 12.48
N PHE A 167 -0.66 -1.60 11.91
CA PHE A 167 -0.60 -1.89 10.49
C PHE A 167 -1.12 -3.30 10.19
N VAL A 168 -2.38 -3.39 9.73
CA VAL A 168 -3.10 -4.66 9.53
C VAL A 168 -2.35 -5.68 8.66
N HIS A 169 -1.58 -5.23 7.66
CA HIS A 169 -0.81 -6.13 6.80
C HIS A 169 0.34 -6.84 7.52
N MET A 170 0.74 -6.41 8.72
CA MET A 170 1.70 -7.16 9.56
C MET A 170 1.14 -8.49 10.06
N TYR A 171 -0.18 -8.66 10.00
CA TYR A 171 -0.86 -9.91 10.35
C TYR A 171 -1.15 -10.78 9.11
N MET A 172 -0.47 -10.49 8.00
CA MET A 172 -0.51 -11.26 6.75
C MET A 172 0.92 -11.64 6.36
N ASN A 173 1.26 -12.92 6.40
CA ASN A 173 2.63 -13.42 6.24
C ASN A 173 3.32 -12.88 4.98
N PHE A 174 4.35 -12.05 5.19
CA PHE A 174 5.20 -11.46 4.16
C PHE A 174 4.40 -10.76 3.04
N TYR A 175 3.33 -10.07 3.40
CA TYR A 175 2.56 -9.28 2.43
C TYR A 175 3.32 -8.01 2.00
N VAL A 176 3.93 -7.32 2.96
CA VAL A 176 4.33 -5.91 2.80
C VAL A 176 5.49 -5.69 1.82
N TYR A 177 6.39 -6.66 1.65
CA TYR A 177 7.50 -6.54 0.69
C TYR A 177 7.02 -6.48 -0.77
N GLN A 178 5.82 -6.99 -1.04
CA GLN A 178 5.24 -7.04 -2.38
C GLN A 178 4.87 -5.64 -2.89
N TYR A 179 4.58 -4.69 -1.99
CA TYR A 179 4.39 -3.28 -2.36
C TYR A 179 5.64 -2.66 -2.97
N ALA A 180 6.81 -2.88 -2.34
CA ALA A 180 8.07 -2.29 -2.78
C ALA A 180 8.52 -2.84 -4.14
N SER A 181 8.35 -4.15 -4.30
CA SER A 181 8.69 -4.82 -5.55
C SER A 181 7.67 -4.49 -6.66
N GLY A 182 6.38 -4.38 -6.33
CA GLY A 182 5.33 -3.98 -7.27
C GLY A 182 5.52 -2.56 -7.81
N ILE A 183 5.79 -1.56 -6.95
CA ILE A 183 6.02 -0.19 -7.42
C ILE A 183 7.32 -0.06 -8.24
N ALA A 184 8.34 -0.87 -7.95
CA ALA A 184 9.59 -0.83 -8.71
C ALA A 184 9.46 -1.38 -10.14
N ALA A 185 8.47 -2.24 -10.37
CA ALA A 185 8.18 -2.83 -11.67
C ALA A 185 7.11 -2.05 -12.49
N ALA A 186 6.36 -1.16 -11.83
CA ALA A 186 5.35 -0.29 -12.44
C ALA A 186 5.96 0.94 -13.10
#